data_AF-A0A7Y9GLS6-F1
#
_entry.id   AF-A0A7Y9GLS6-F1
#
_cell.length_a   1.000
_cell.length_b   1.000
_cell.length_c   1.000
_cell.angle_alpha   90.00
_cell.angle_beta   90.00
_cell.angle_gamma   90.00
#
_symmetry.space_group_name_H-M   'P 1'
#
loop_
_entity.id
_entity.type
_entity.pdbx_description
1 polymer ?
#
loop_
_entity_poly.entity_id
_entity_poly.type
_entity_poly.pdbx_seq_one_letter_code
_entity_poly.pdbx_strand_id
1 'polypeptide(L)'
;MVQELLLDPTGMDERAADSTLSPRPTSLRGLTIGLLDNTKPNATNLLREIGEELQRSYGAGETRLYTKDYFGTPAADDLIAQIAEEVDVVVTAVGDCGSCSAATVADGILLERAGVPTVSITSDSFFPSGRAMAKVQGFPGFDFFAVKHPVASLSADEIRERALAAIPEVVRILGVEE
;
A
#
# COMPACT_ATOMS: atom_id res chain seq x y z
N MET A 1 27.41 -31.86 14.44
CA MET A 1 26.00 -31.63 14.84
C MET A 1 25.74 -30.15 14.57
N VAL A 2 24.92 -29.85 13.58
CA VAL A 2 24.65 -28.49 13.13
C VAL A 2 23.65 -27.89 14.13
N GLN A 3 24.02 -26.82 14.82
CA GLN A 3 23.07 -26.09 15.66
C GLN A 3 22.09 -25.37 14.75
N GLU A 4 20.84 -25.79 14.83
CA GLU A 4 19.69 -25.12 14.24
C GLU A 4 19.56 -23.75 14.90
N LEU A 5 19.82 -22.69 14.12
CA LEU A 5 19.60 -21.32 14.54
C LEU A 5 18.08 -21.11 14.58
N LEU A 6 17.49 -21.36 15.74
CA LEU A 6 16.09 -21.03 16.02
C LEU A 6 15.95 -19.51 15.87
N LEU A 7 15.43 -19.07 14.72
CA LEU A 7 15.09 -17.67 14.52
C LEU A 7 14.01 -17.30 15.54
N ASP A 8 14.36 -16.40 16.43
CA ASP A 8 13.41 -15.66 17.25
C ASP A 8 12.52 -14.82 16.30
N PRO A 9 11.20 -15.06 16.23
CA PRO A 9 10.30 -14.33 15.33
C PRO A 9 10.03 -12.89 15.79
N THR A 10 10.58 -12.46 16.93
CA THR A 10 10.44 -11.09 17.45
C THR A 10 11.62 -10.21 17.04
N GLY A 11 11.88 -10.10 15.74
CA GLY A 11 12.66 -9.00 15.16
C GLY A 11 11.91 -7.66 15.23
N MET A 12 11.38 -7.30 16.41
CA MET A 12 10.79 -6.00 16.66
C MET A 12 11.94 -4.98 16.76
N ASP A 13 12.42 -4.57 15.58
CA ASP A 13 13.29 -3.40 15.43
C ASP A 13 12.70 -2.19 16.17
N GLU A 14 13.57 -1.31 16.64
CA GLU A 14 13.22 0.00 17.24
C GLU A 14 12.28 0.85 16.36
N ARG A 15 12.10 0.47 15.08
CA ARG A 15 11.06 0.97 14.15
C ARG A 15 9.64 0.83 14.70
N ALA A 16 9.38 -0.08 15.65
CA ALA A 16 8.06 -0.28 16.26
C ALA A 16 7.54 0.94 17.07
N ALA A 17 8.39 1.94 17.35
CA ALA A 17 8.03 3.06 18.21
C ALA A 17 7.21 4.16 17.53
N ASP A 18 7.36 4.36 16.21
CA ASP A 18 6.57 5.38 15.50
C ASP A 18 5.30 4.79 14.90
N SER A 19 4.18 5.26 15.43
CA SER A 19 2.81 4.94 15.03
C SER A 19 2.05 6.19 14.58
N THR A 20 2.79 7.22 14.14
CA THR A 20 2.23 8.48 13.65
C THR A 20 2.10 8.40 12.14
N LEU A 21 0.97 8.84 11.61
CA LEU A 21 0.81 8.99 10.17
C LEU A 21 1.74 10.09 9.66
N SER A 22 2.35 9.85 8.52
CA SER A 22 3.10 10.88 7.80
C SER A 22 2.21 12.09 7.45
N PRO A 23 2.78 13.29 7.31
CA PRO A 23 2.02 14.50 7.00
C PRO A 23 1.22 14.36 5.70
N ARG A 24 -0.11 14.43 5.79
CA ARG A 24 -0.99 14.30 4.63
C ARG A 24 -0.93 15.55 3.75
N PRO A 25 -0.87 15.40 2.41
CA PRO A 25 -0.99 16.54 1.52
C PRO A 25 -2.42 17.11 1.59
N THR A 26 -2.55 18.42 1.43
CA THR A 26 -3.87 19.07 1.30
C THR A 26 -4.42 19.01 -0.13
N SER A 27 -3.58 18.67 -1.12
CA SER A 27 -3.93 18.53 -2.52
C SER A 27 -2.94 17.62 -3.23
N LEU A 28 -3.37 16.89 -4.27
CA LEU A 28 -2.48 16.08 -5.12
C LEU A 28 -1.87 16.86 -6.27
N ARG A 29 -2.23 18.13 -6.47
CA ARG A 29 -1.85 18.89 -7.68
C ARG A 29 -0.34 18.90 -7.89
N GLY A 30 0.12 18.29 -8.98
CA GLY A 30 1.53 18.21 -9.35
C GLY A 30 2.37 17.23 -8.53
N LEU A 31 1.80 16.54 -7.53
CA LEU A 31 2.52 15.54 -6.73
C LEU A 31 2.78 14.27 -7.53
N THR A 32 3.95 13.68 -7.31
CA THR A 32 4.35 12.41 -7.89
C THR A 32 3.74 11.26 -7.10
N ILE A 33 3.04 10.35 -7.78
CA ILE A 33 2.41 9.19 -7.16
C ILE A 33 3.25 7.94 -7.40
N GLY A 34 3.69 7.28 -6.33
CA GLY A 34 4.24 5.94 -6.37
C GLY A 34 3.15 4.88 -6.41
N LEU A 35 3.28 3.93 -7.34
CA LEU A 35 2.42 2.76 -7.46
C LEU A 35 3.25 1.52 -7.10
N LEU A 36 3.00 0.91 -5.94
CA LEU A 36 3.77 -0.26 -5.49
C LEU A 36 3.03 -1.56 -5.85
N ASP A 37 3.49 -2.20 -6.91
CA ASP A 37 2.98 -3.47 -7.42
C ASP A 37 3.53 -4.68 -6.65
N ASN A 38 2.68 -5.67 -6.42
CA ASN A 38 3.01 -6.91 -5.72
C ASN A 38 2.95 -8.16 -6.62
N THR A 39 3.14 -8.00 -7.93
CA THR A 39 3.19 -9.04 -8.97
C THR A 39 1.96 -9.93 -9.10
N LYS A 40 0.83 -9.55 -8.48
CA LYS A 40 -0.40 -10.35 -8.57
C LYS A 40 -1.16 -10.07 -9.86
N PRO A 41 -1.98 -11.04 -10.31
CA PRO A 41 -2.90 -10.79 -11.41
C PRO A 41 -3.73 -9.53 -11.16
N ASN A 42 -3.77 -8.64 -12.15
CA ASN A 42 -4.45 -7.36 -12.14
C ASN A 42 -3.98 -6.31 -11.12
N ALA A 43 -2.93 -6.56 -10.33
CA ALA A 43 -2.39 -5.55 -9.40
C ALA A 43 -1.96 -4.28 -10.14
N THR A 44 -1.14 -4.43 -11.19
CA THR A 44 -0.61 -3.31 -11.97
C THR A 44 -1.74 -2.55 -12.65
N ASN A 45 -2.71 -3.27 -13.21
CA ASN A 45 -3.84 -2.66 -13.92
C ASN A 45 -4.70 -1.81 -12.97
N LEU A 46 -5.03 -2.35 -11.79
CA LEU A 46 -5.77 -1.60 -10.77
C LEU A 46 -5.01 -0.34 -10.33
N LEU A 47 -3.71 -0.45 -10.07
CA LEU A 47 -2.88 0.68 -9.66
C LEU A 47 -2.79 1.76 -10.74
N ARG A 48 -2.65 1.36 -12.01
CA ARG A 48 -2.62 2.29 -13.14
C ARG A 48 -3.93 3.04 -13.29
N GLU A 49 -5.07 2.35 -13.24
CA GLU A 49 -6.39 2.98 -13.32
C GLU A 49 -6.62 3.97 -12.15
N ILE A 50 -6.18 3.63 -10.93
CA ILE A 50 -6.21 4.56 -9.80
C ILE A 50 -5.32 5.79 -10.08
N GLY A 51 -4.08 5.58 -10.50
CA GLY A 51 -3.14 6.66 -10.81
C GLY A 51 -3.66 7.59 -11.90
N GLU A 52 -4.19 7.04 -12.99
CA GLU A 52 -4.79 7.80 -14.09
C GLU A 52 -5.98 8.64 -13.64
N GLU A 53 -6.87 8.09 -12.79
CA GLU A 53 -8.00 8.86 -12.28
C GLU A 53 -7.57 9.95 -11.28
N LEU A 54 -6.54 9.71 -10.46
CA LEU A 54 -5.95 10.75 -9.60
C LEU A 54 -5.32 11.89 -10.43
N GLN A 55 -4.63 11.57 -11.52
CA GLN A 55 -4.11 12.57 -12.45
C GLN A 55 -5.25 13.37 -13.08
N ARG A 56 -6.27 12.67 -13.59
CA ARG A 56 -7.38 13.25 -14.34
C ARG A 56 -8.28 14.15 -13.48
N SER A 57 -8.65 13.70 -12.29
CA SER A 57 -9.70 14.33 -11.47
C SER A 57 -9.14 15.15 -10.31
N TYR A 58 -7.92 14.87 -9.85
CA TYR A 58 -7.30 15.57 -8.72
C TYR A 58 -6.03 16.34 -9.10
N GLY A 59 -5.64 16.29 -10.38
CA GLY A 59 -4.51 17.06 -10.92
C GLY A 59 -3.14 16.54 -10.49
N ALA A 60 -3.05 15.28 -10.07
CA ALA A 60 -1.77 14.65 -9.75
C ALA A 60 -0.75 14.77 -10.88
N GLY A 61 0.52 14.81 -10.51
CA GLY A 61 1.67 14.90 -11.40
C GLY A 61 1.93 13.56 -12.11
N GLU A 62 3.19 13.14 -12.19
CA GLU A 62 3.54 11.86 -12.81
C GLU A 62 3.25 10.66 -11.90
N THR A 63 3.09 9.48 -12.50
CA THR A 63 3.01 8.20 -11.76
C THR A 63 4.30 7.41 -11.99
N ARG A 64 4.83 6.80 -10.93
CA ARG A 64 6.00 5.91 -10.99
C ARG A 64 5.62 4.52 -10.49
N LEU A 65 5.86 3.51 -11.32
CA LEU A 65 5.57 2.13 -10.97
C LEU A 65 6.81 1.47 -10.35
N TYR A 66 6.63 0.93 -9.16
CA TYR A 66 7.59 0.08 -8.46
C TYR A 66 7.01 -1.32 -8.38
N THR A 67 7.88 -2.33 -8.32
CA THR A 67 7.47 -3.72 -8.21
C THR A 67 8.33 -4.39 -7.17
N LYS A 68 7.71 -4.94 -6.14
CA LYS A 68 8.43 -5.74 -5.15
C LYS A 68 8.62 -7.17 -5.64
N ASP A 69 9.68 -7.82 -5.18
CA ASP A 69 10.07 -9.15 -5.65
C ASP A 69 9.07 -10.25 -5.32
N TYR A 70 8.35 -10.11 -4.20
CA TYR A 70 7.43 -11.14 -3.73
C TYR A 70 6.23 -10.57 -2.96
N PHE A 71 5.02 -10.98 -3.34
CA PHE A 71 3.78 -10.53 -2.72
C PHE A 71 3.63 -10.87 -1.23
N GLY A 72 4.28 -11.95 -0.77
CA GLY A 72 4.06 -12.53 0.55
C GLY A 72 4.97 -12.00 1.65
N THR A 73 5.95 -11.17 1.30
CA THR A 73 6.86 -10.50 2.25
C THR A 73 6.84 -8.99 2.04
N PRO A 74 7.21 -8.20 3.04
CA PRO A 74 7.38 -6.76 2.86
C PRO A 74 8.40 -6.45 1.75
N ALA A 75 8.25 -5.28 1.13
CA ALA A 75 9.23 -4.70 0.22
C ALA A 75 10.58 -4.53 0.93
N ALA A 76 11.66 -4.70 0.17
CA ALA A 76 13.00 -4.56 0.70
C ALA A 76 13.29 -3.10 1.11
N ASP A 77 14.15 -2.92 2.11
CA ASP A 77 14.47 -1.60 2.68
C ASP A 77 15.04 -0.62 1.63
N ASP A 78 15.80 -1.13 0.65
CA ASP A 78 16.33 -0.34 -0.47
C ASP A 78 15.22 0.16 -1.41
N LEU A 79 14.22 -0.67 -1.70
CA LEU A 79 13.05 -0.27 -2.47
C LEU A 79 12.21 0.77 -1.72
N ILE A 80 12.03 0.60 -0.40
CA ILE A 80 11.32 1.60 0.43
C ILE A 80 12.06 2.94 0.42
N ALA A 81 13.39 2.92 0.60
CA ALA A 81 14.22 4.12 0.54
C ALA A 81 14.15 4.81 -0.83
N GLN A 82 14.22 4.02 -1.92
CA GLN A 82 14.08 4.53 -3.28
C GLN A 82 12.72 5.24 -3.46
N ILE A 83 11.62 4.60 -3.06
CA ILE A 83 10.28 5.18 -3.18
C ILE A 83 10.22 6.50 -2.40
N ALA A 84 10.73 6.52 -1.16
CA ALA A 84 10.70 7.71 -0.31
C ALA A 84 11.51 8.90 -0.85
N GLU A 85 12.53 8.65 -1.66
CA GLU A 85 13.30 9.71 -2.33
C GLU A 85 12.64 10.24 -3.60
N GLU A 86 11.77 9.44 -4.23
CA GLU A 86 11.30 9.67 -5.58
C GLU A 86 9.86 10.17 -5.71
N VAL A 87 9.01 9.97 -4.69
CA VAL A 87 7.58 10.26 -4.78
C VAL A 87 7.04 10.98 -3.55
N ASP A 88 5.88 11.63 -3.71
CA ASP A 88 5.24 12.41 -2.66
C ASP A 88 4.16 11.61 -1.91
N VAL A 89 3.51 10.65 -2.58
CA VAL A 89 2.49 9.75 -2.01
C VAL A 89 2.57 8.37 -2.65
N VAL A 90 2.07 7.32 -1.98
CA VAL A 90 2.09 5.94 -2.50
C VAL A 90 0.72 5.27 -2.43
N VAL A 91 0.40 4.47 -3.45
CA VAL A 91 -0.70 3.50 -3.43
C VAL A 91 -0.13 2.09 -3.62
N THR A 92 -0.44 1.15 -2.71
CA THR A 92 0.06 -0.23 -2.79
C THR A 92 -0.98 -1.20 -3.35
N ALA A 93 -0.53 -2.22 -4.08
CA ALA A 93 -1.38 -3.25 -4.66
C ALA A 93 -2.16 -4.12 -3.65
N VAL A 94 -3.19 -4.81 -4.15
CA VAL A 94 -4.18 -5.54 -3.35
C VAL A 94 -3.58 -6.75 -2.61
N GLY A 95 -3.86 -6.83 -1.31
CA GLY A 95 -3.81 -8.05 -0.51
C GLY A 95 -5.14 -8.83 -0.55
N ASP A 96 -5.19 -9.99 -1.22
CA ASP A 96 -6.40 -10.82 -1.43
C ASP A 96 -6.28 -12.24 -0.85
N CYS A 97 -5.35 -12.42 0.09
CA CYS A 97 -5.04 -13.65 0.79
C CYS A 97 -4.44 -13.33 2.17
N GLY A 98 -4.34 -14.31 3.07
CA GLY A 98 -3.86 -14.07 4.44
C GLY A 98 -2.44 -13.46 4.51
N SER A 99 -1.45 -14.11 3.90
CA SER A 99 -0.05 -13.68 3.93
C SER A 99 0.19 -12.36 3.20
N CYS A 100 -0.40 -12.22 2.02
CA CYS A 100 -0.21 -11.05 1.18
C CYS A 100 -0.93 -9.79 1.71
N SER A 101 -2.06 -9.93 2.40
CA SER A 101 -2.72 -8.79 3.05
C SER A 101 -1.89 -8.25 4.21
N ALA A 102 -1.23 -9.15 4.94
CA ALA A 102 -0.26 -8.76 5.96
C ALA A 102 0.96 -8.05 5.34
N ALA A 103 1.52 -8.60 4.25
CA ALA A 103 2.65 -7.99 3.56
C ALA A 103 2.31 -6.60 3.00
N THR A 104 1.17 -6.43 2.33
CA THR A 104 0.70 -5.13 1.82
C THR A 104 0.55 -4.09 2.94
N VAL A 105 0.00 -4.47 4.10
CA VAL A 105 -0.11 -3.56 5.25
C VAL A 105 1.26 -3.23 5.84
N ALA A 106 2.18 -4.20 5.89
CA ALA A 106 3.54 -3.95 6.32
C ALA A 106 4.27 -2.99 5.38
N ASP A 107 4.10 -3.13 4.06
CA ASP A 107 4.64 -2.20 3.05
C ASP A 107 4.19 -0.77 3.33
N GLY A 108 2.88 -0.58 3.55
CA GLY A 108 2.33 0.74 3.85
C GLY A 108 2.87 1.33 5.15
N ILE A 109 3.00 0.53 6.21
CA ILE A 109 3.59 0.97 7.48
C ILE A 109 5.06 1.38 7.31
N LEU A 110 5.84 0.65 6.51
CA LEU A 110 7.24 0.99 6.24
C LEU A 110 7.36 2.32 5.49
N LEU A 111 6.50 2.56 4.50
CA LEU A 111 6.46 3.81 3.75
C LEU A 111 6.02 5.00 4.62
N GLU A 112 5.02 4.81 5.48
CA GLU A 112 4.60 5.84 6.45
C GLU A 112 5.74 6.22 7.40
N ARG A 113 6.46 5.22 7.91
CA ARG A 113 7.66 5.43 8.75
C ARG A 113 8.81 6.07 8.00
N ALA A 114 8.88 5.89 6.68
CA ALA A 114 9.81 6.60 5.81
C ALA A 114 9.34 8.03 5.49
N GLY A 115 8.19 8.46 6.02
CA GLY A 115 7.66 9.81 5.86
C GLY A 115 6.78 10.00 4.62
N VAL A 116 6.38 8.92 3.95
CA VAL A 116 5.60 8.98 2.71
C VAL A 116 4.14 8.61 2.97
N PRO A 117 3.19 9.54 2.74
CA PRO A 117 1.76 9.26 2.83
C PRO A 117 1.36 8.11 1.92
N THR A 118 0.86 7.03 2.53
CA THR A 118 0.59 5.78 1.84
C THR A 118 -0.85 5.33 2.00
N VAL A 119 -1.40 4.81 0.91
CA VAL A 119 -2.70 4.13 0.87
C VAL A 119 -2.47 2.67 0.55
N SER A 120 -2.76 1.79 1.52
CA SER A 120 -2.75 0.36 1.28
C SER A 120 -4.12 -0.18 0.91
N ILE A 121 -4.14 -1.09 -0.07
CA ILE A 121 -5.37 -1.74 -0.54
C ILE A 121 -5.36 -3.21 -0.14
N THR A 122 -6.37 -3.65 0.58
CA THR A 122 -6.64 -5.08 0.77
C THR A 122 -7.94 -5.47 0.10
N SER A 123 -8.26 -6.75 0.09
CA SER A 123 -9.60 -7.24 -0.19
C SER A 123 -10.44 -7.26 1.08
N ASP A 124 -11.74 -7.02 0.96
CA ASP A 124 -12.72 -7.04 2.07
C ASP A 124 -12.65 -8.32 2.92
N SER A 125 -12.48 -9.47 2.27
CA SER A 125 -12.32 -10.79 2.90
C SER A 125 -11.12 -10.87 3.86
N PHE A 126 -10.13 -9.99 3.69
CA PHE A 126 -8.88 -10.00 4.45
C PHE A 126 -8.62 -8.68 5.21
N PHE A 127 -9.58 -7.76 5.22
CA PHE A 127 -9.47 -6.53 6.02
C PHE A 127 -9.23 -6.80 7.52
N PRO A 128 -9.88 -7.78 8.17
CA PRO A 128 -9.57 -8.13 9.56
C PRO A 128 -8.12 -8.59 9.76
N SER A 129 -7.56 -9.34 8.80
CA SER A 129 -6.17 -9.80 8.84
C SER A 129 -5.19 -8.64 8.70
N GLY A 130 -5.48 -7.68 7.81
CA GLY A 130 -4.71 -6.45 7.70
C GLY A 130 -4.67 -5.66 9.00
N ARG A 131 -5.82 -5.50 9.67
CA ARG A 131 -5.89 -4.80 10.97
C ARG A 131 -5.13 -5.54 12.08
N ALA A 132 -5.14 -6.86 12.07
CA ALA A 132 -4.33 -7.65 12.98
C ALA A 132 -2.83 -7.41 12.74
N MET A 133 -2.40 -7.34 11.47
CA MET A 133 -1.01 -7.05 11.12
C MET A 133 -0.60 -5.64 11.56
N ALA A 134 -1.44 -4.62 11.34
CA ALA A 134 -1.17 -3.26 11.80
C ALA A 134 -0.92 -3.19 13.33
N LYS A 135 -1.67 -3.96 14.12
CA LYS A 135 -1.45 -4.10 15.58
C LYS A 135 -0.13 -4.79 15.90
N VAL A 136 0.19 -5.89 15.22
CA VAL A 136 1.45 -6.64 15.42
C VAL A 136 2.66 -5.76 15.09
N GLN A 137 2.55 -4.92 14.07
CA GLN A 137 3.60 -3.98 13.65
C GLN A 137 3.69 -2.73 14.54
N GLY A 138 2.84 -2.59 15.56
CA GLY A 138 2.85 -1.43 16.48
C GLY A 138 2.17 -0.18 15.93
N PHE A 139 1.47 -0.24 14.79
CA PHE A 139 0.80 0.90 14.18
C PHE A 139 -0.72 0.63 14.01
N PRO A 140 -1.48 0.47 15.11
CA PRO A 140 -2.91 0.15 15.05
C PRO A 140 -3.78 1.23 14.39
N GLY A 141 -3.27 2.46 14.31
CA GLY A 141 -3.90 3.60 13.63
C GLY A 141 -3.55 3.75 12.15
N PHE A 142 -2.80 2.81 11.57
CA PHE A 142 -2.52 2.81 10.13
C PHE A 142 -3.84 2.69 9.35
N ASP A 143 -4.15 3.72 8.55
CA ASP A 143 -5.39 3.80 7.78
C ASP A 143 -5.18 3.19 6.39
N PHE A 144 -5.99 2.19 6.07
CA PHE A 144 -5.97 1.47 4.82
C PHE A 144 -7.41 1.02 4.52
N PHE A 145 -7.70 0.68 3.27
CA PHE A 145 -9.06 0.31 2.87
C PHE A 145 -9.13 -1.01 2.13
N ALA A 146 -10.35 -1.48 1.97
CA ALA A 146 -10.64 -2.73 1.30
C ALA A 146 -11.47 -2.54 0.02
N VAL A 147 -11.05 -3.21 -1.06
CA VAL A 147 -11.86 -3.42 -2.26
C VAL A 147 -12.60 -4.74 -2.20
N LYS A 148 -13.69 -4.87 -2.97
CA LYS A 148 -14.50 -6.11 -3.04
C LYS A 148 -13.67 -7.32 -3.51
N HIS A 149 -13.80 -8.48 -2.88
CA HIS A 149 -13.20 -9.71 -3.42
C HIS A 149 -13.98 -10.26 -4.63
N PRO A 150 -13.34 -10.94 -5.61
CA PRO A 150 -11.91 -11.00 -5.92
C PRO A 150 -11.47 -9.82 -6.83
N VAL A 151 -10.15 -9.67 -6.99
CA VAL A 151 -9.52 -8.75 -7.96
C VAL A 151 -8.81 -9.52 -9.09
N ALA A 152 -8.18 -10.65 -8.77
CA ALA A 152 -7.34 -11.41 -9.69
C ALA A 152 -8.04 -11.92 -10.96
N SER A 153 -9.36 -12.14 -10.91
CA SER A 153 -10.14 -12.74 -12.00
C SER A 153 -10.97 -11.73 -12.81
N LEU A 154 -10.81 -10.44 -12.52
CA LEU A 154 -11.60 -9.38 -13.17
C LEU A 154 -11.09 -9.11 -14.60
N SER A 155 -12.02 -8.75 -15.47
CA SER A 155 -11.74 -8.16 -16.78
C SER A 155 -11.19 -6.73 -16.65
N ALA A 156 -10.72 -6.16 -17.77
CA ALA A 156 -10.22 -4.78 -17.78
C ALA A 156 -11.30 -3.76 -17.37
N ASP A 157 -12.52 -3.90 -17.87
CA ASP A 157 -13.63 -3.00 -17.53
C ASP A 157 -14.01 -3.10 -16.05
N GLU A 158 -14.06 -4.32 -15.50
CA GLU A 158 -14.33 -4.54 -14.07
C GLU A 158 -13.19 -4.00 -13.18
N ILE A 159 -11.95 -4.04 -13.65
CA ILE A 159 -10.81 -3.43 -12.94
C ILE A 159 -10.93 -1.91 -12.93
N ARG A 160 -11.29 -1.31 -14.05
CA ARG A 160 -11.54 0.13 -14.14
C ARG A 160 -12.67 0.55 -13.21
N GLU A 161 -13.80 -0.16 -13.24
CA GLU A 161 -14.91 0.08 -12.30
C GLU A 161 -14.45 -0.03 -10.84
N ARG A 162 -13.59 -1.01 -10.54
CA ARG A 162 -13.04 -1.19 -9.20
C ARG A 162 -12.13 -0.04 -8.78
N ALA A 163 -11.27 0.43 -9.68
CA ALA A 163 -10.39 1.57 -9.44
C ALA A 163 -11.20 2.83 -9.14
N LEU A 164 -12.21 3.14 -9.96
CA LEU A 164 -13.08 4.30 -9.77
C LEU A 164 -13.82 4.25 -8.44
N ALA A 165 -14.32 3.07 -8.05
CA ALA A 165 -14.99 2.89 -6.75
C ALA A 165 -14.04 3.05 -5.54
N ALA A 166 -12.73 2.91 -5.75
CA ALA A 166 -11.72 3.06 -4.70
C ALA A 166 -11.30 4.53 -4.46
N ILE A 167 -11.46 5.40 -5.45
CA ILE A 167 -10.98 6.79 -5.41
C ILE A 167 -11.44 7.58 -4.18
N PRO A 168 -12.72 7.54 -3.75
CA PRO A 168 -13.15 8.28 -2.57
C PRO A 168 -12.36 7.92 -1.31
N GLU A 169 -12.04 6.63 -1.12
CA GLU A 169 -11.25 6.18 0.02
C GLU A 169 -9.77 6.55 -0.13
N VAL A 170 -9.20 6.45 -1.34
CA VAL A 170 -7.82 6.87 -1.60
C VAL A 170 -7.63 8.35 -1.24
N VAL A 171 -8.53 9.21 -1.70
CA VAL A 171 -8.50 10.66 -1.46
C VAL A 171 -8.71 10.98 0.03
N ARG A 172 -9.66 10.28 0.68
CA ARG A 172 -9.91 10.41 2.13
C ARG A 172 -8.67 10.07 2.95
N ILE A 173 -7.99 8.96 2.65
CA ILE A 173 -6.79 8.52 3.39
C ILE A 173 -5.63 9.47 3.14
N LEU A 174 -5.48 10.00 1.91
CA LEU A 174 -4.47 11.01 1.58
C LEU A 174 -4.79 12.39 2.16
N GLY A 175 -5.94 12.59 2.81
CA GLY A 175 -6.32 13.86 3.44
C GLY A 175 -6.61 14.99 2.45
N VAL A 176 -6.93 14.63 1.19
CA VAL A 176 -7.19 15.60 0.12
C VAL A 176 -8.64 16.06 0.23
N GLU A 177 -8.84 17.35 0.44
CA GLU A 177 -10.15 17.98 0.46
C GLU A 177 -10.57 18.39 -0.97
N GLU A 178 -11.86 18.25 -1.30
CA GLU A 178 -12.43 18.65 -2.61
C GLU A 178 -12.46 20.17 -2.83
#